data_AF-A0A9X5H6X1-F1
#
_entry.id   AF-A0A9X5H6X1-F1
#
_cell.length_a   1.000
_cell.length_b   1.000
_cell.length_c   1.000
_cell.angle_alpha   90.00
_cell.angle_beta   90.00
_cell.angle_gamma   90.00
#
_symmetry.space_group_name_H-M   'P 1'
#
loop_
_entity.id
_entity.type
_entity.pdbx_description
1 polymer ?
#
loop_
_entity_poly.entity_id
_entity_poly.type
_entity_poly.pdbx_seq_one_letter_code
_entity_poly.pdbx_strand_id
1 'polypeptide(L)'
;MINDMKLGIRLLRYGFGIKTNLVLLIVFTAADLLCFALELAGITMPLDGFMLLACAMIPGQILFTLNAVDIVLASPARKKLQTSVPAVMSLCTTLAAYLIVVLKEAVIVLIHPDKTAQSAMHLVFLEVLAAVILAFTGVLYKSFPALLVMYFSLSGFNSFFMMPILRSDFLGEDMGALVRAALIGVVLILAGGALEYALSVLFYKKPVSKKVLGERLSREL
;
A
#
# COMPACT_ATOMS: atom_id res chain seq x y z
N MET A 1 7.74 -2.98 -17.91
CA MET A 1 6.50 -2.73 -17.14
C MET A 1 5.35 -3.65 -17.56
N ILE A 2 4.74 -3.53 -18.75
CA ILE A 2 3.58 -4.38 -19.13
C ILE A 2 3.89 -5.89 -19.09
N ASN A 3 5.07 -6.30 -19.57
CA ASN A 3 5.49 -7.71 -19.51
C ASN A 3 5.76 -8.17 -18.06
N ASP A 4 6.29 -7.29 -17.21
CA ASP A 4 6.55 -7.58 -15.80
C ASP A 4 5.24 -7.69 -15.00
N MET A 5 4.24 -6.86 -15.32
CA MET A 5 2.90 -6.90 -14.74
C MET A 5 2.15 -8.17 -15.15
N LYS A 6 2.16 -8.55 -16.45
CA LYS A 6 1.59 -9.82 -16.92
C LYS A 6 2.22 -11.02 -16.23
N LEU A 7 3.54 -10.95 -16.01
CA LEU A 7 4.27 -11.99 -15.30
C LEU A 7 3.91 -12.04 -13.80
N GLY A 8 3.83 -10.89 -13.12
CA GLY A 8 3.33 -10.79 -11.74
C GLY A 8 1.94 -11.40 -11.57
N ILE A 9 0.99 -11.04 -12.44
CA ILE A 9 -0.38 -11.58 -12.39
C ILE A 9 -0.43 -13.10 -12.55
N ARG A 10 0.38 -13.67 -13.45
CA ARG A 10 0.46 -15.14 -13.60
C ARG A 10 1.04 -15.80 -12.35
N LEU A 11 2.02 -15.16 -11.74
CA LEU A 11 2.73 -15.69 -10.58
C LEU A 11 1.92 -15.61 -9.29
N LEU A 12 1.00 -14.65 -9.16
CA LEU A 12 0.11 -14.53 -7.99
C LEU A 12 -0.60 -15.85 -7.65
N ARG A 13 -0.98 -16.65 -8.65
CA ARG A 13 -1.67 -17.94 -8.49
C ARG A 13 -0.84 -19.00 -7.75
N TYR A 14 0.47 -18.85 -7.75
CA TYR A 14 1.41 -19.80 -7.15
C TYR A 14 1.91 -19.35 -5.78
N GLY A 15 1.55 -18.15 -5.33
CA GLY A 15 2.02 -17.62 -4.06
C GLY A 15 1.42 -18.35 -2.86
N PHE A 16 2.19 -18.46 -1.79
CA PHE A 16 1.77 -19.16 -0.59
C PHE A 16 0.65 -18.39 0.13
N GLY A 17 -0.37 -19.10 0.61
CA GLY A 17 -1.47 -18.49 1.38
C GLY A 17 -2.47 -17.65 0.57
N ILE A 18 -2.57 -17.86 -0.75
CA ILE A 18 -3.47 -17.08 -1.63
C ILE A 18 -4.93 -17.03 -1.15
N LYS A 19 -5.46 -18.13 -0.62
CA LYS A 19 -6.84 -18.20 -0.09
C LYS A 19 -7.03 -17.28 1.11
N THR A 20 -6.10 -17.31 2.07
CA THR A 20 -6.13 -16.46 3.26
C THR A 20 -5.97 -14.98 2.89
N ASN A 21 -5.05 -14.67 1.98
CA ASN A 21 -4.83 -13.30 1.51
C ASN A 21 -6.03 -12.75 0.71
N LEU A 22 -6.72 -13.58 -0.07
CA LEU A 22 -7.96 -13.19 -0.76
C LEU A 22 -9.12 -12.95 0.21
N VAL A 23 -9.28 -13.79 1.24
CA VAL A 23 -10.29 -13.56 2.29
C VAL A 23 -9.99 -12.25 3.02
N LEU A 24 -8.72 -12.00 3.36
CA LEU A 24 -8.28 -10.77 4.01
C LEU A 24 -8.59 -9.53 3.15
N LEU A 25 -8.31 -9.61 1.84
CA LEU A 25 -8.62 -8.56 0.87
C LEU A 25 -10.12 -8.23 0.86
N ILE A 26 -10.99 -9.24 0.80
CA ILE A 26 -12.45 -9.06 0.80
C ILE A 26 -12.91 -8.41 2.11
N VAL A 27 -12.44 -8.91 3.25
CA VAL A 27 -12.83 -8.41 4.58
C VAL A 27 -12.43 -6.95 4.76
N PHE A 28 -11.19 -6.59 4.45
CA PHE A 28 -10.74 -5.20 4.58
C PHE A 28 -11.38 -4.26 3.58
N THR A 29 -11.65 -4.71 2.35
CA THR A 29 -12.38 -3.90 1.37
C THR A 29 -13.83 -3.66 1.81
N ALA A 30 -14.48 -4.68 2.40
CA ALA A 30 -15.83 -4.54 2.95
C ALA A 30 -15.87 -3.61 4.18
N ALA A 31 -14.84 -3.68 5.03
CA ALA A 31 -14.69 -2.78 6.17
C ALA A 31 -14.46 -1.32 5.72
N ASP A 32 -13.63 -1.10 4.70
CA ASP A 32 -13.41 0.23 4.11
C ASP A 32 -14.70 0.81 3.51
N LEU A 33 -15.49 -0.01 2.83
CA LEU A 33 -16.80 0.40 2.30
C LEU A 33 -17.79 0.76 3.42
N LEU A 34 -17.72 0.07 4.56
CA LEU A 34 -18.52 0.39 5.73
C LEU A 34 -18.08 1.74 6.34
N CYS A 35 -16.78 2.00 6.45
CA CYS A 35 -16.25 3.29 6.90
C CYS A 35 -16.74 4.44 6.00
N PHE A 36 -16.70 4.24 4.68
CA PHE A 36 -17.22 5.19 3.71
C PHE A 36 -18.72 5.48 3.90
N ALA A 37 -19.53 4.44 4.12
CA ALA A 37 -20.96 4.60 4.34
C ALA A 37 -21.26 5.39 5.63
N LEU A 38 -20.47 5.17 6.70
CA LEU A 38 -20.58 5.91 7.95
C LEU A 38 -20.18 7.38 7.79
N GLU A 39 -19.15 7.65 6.99
CA GLU A 39 -18.70 9.01 6.69
C GLU A 39 -19.73 9.78 5.85
N LEU A 40 -20.38 9.11 4.90
CA LEU A 40 -21.51 9.64 4.17
C LEU A 40 -22.68 10.02 5.10
N ALA A 41 -22.92 9.21 6.13
CA ALA A 41 -23.90 9.45 7.19
C ALA A 41 -23.48 10.56 8.18
N GLY A 42 -22.32 11.18 7.98
CA GLY A 42 -21.83 12.31 8.77
C GLY A 42 -20.89 11.94 9.92
N ILE A 43 -20.62 10.66 10.15
CA ILE A 43 -19.70 10.19 11.19
C ILE A 43 -18.28 10.20 10.64
N THR A 44 -17.48 11.19 11.01
CA THR A 44 -16.08 11.30 10.57
C THR A 44 -15.27 10.10 11.05
N MET A 45 -14.77 9.29 10.11
CA MET A 45 -14.00 8.08 10.39
C MET A 45 -12.54 8.29 9.96
N PRO A 46 -11.59 8.43 10.91
CA PRO A 46 -10.19 8.71 10.61
C PRO A 46 -9.41 7.54 9.95
N LEU A 47 -10.10 6.49 9.51
CA LEU A 47 -9.49 5.31 8.89
C LEU A 47 -10.05 5.03 7.50
N ASP A 48 -10.94 5.89 6.97
CA ASP A 48 -11.47 5.71 5.62
C ASP A 48 -10.35 5.78 4.58
N GLY A 49 -10.35 4.89 3.59
CA GLY A 49 -9.35 4.83 2.52
C GLY A 49 -8.01 4.20 2.92
N PHE A 50 -7.61 4.25 4.21
CA PHE A 50 -6.39 3.61 4.69
C PHE A 50 -6.42 2.09 4.51
N MET A 51 -7.56 1.45 4.82
CA MET A 51 -7.71 -0.01 4.70
C MET A 51 -7.63 -0.46 3.24
N LEU A 52 -8.20 0.32 2.32
CA LEU A 52 -8.10 0.07 0.88
C LEU A 52 -6.66 0.22 0.35
N LEU A 53 -5.94 1.25 0.79
CA LEU A 53 -4.53 1.45 0.43
C LEU A 53 -3.63 0.34 1.02
N ALA A 54 -3.91 -0.13 2.23
CA ALA A 54 -3.21 -1.27 2.82
C ALA A 54 -3.47 -2.57 2.04
N CYS A 55 -4.71 -2.79 1.58
CA CYS A 55 -5.08 -3.91 0.73
C CYS A 55 -4.32 -3.94 -0.60
N ALA A 56 -4.02 -2.77 -1.15
CA ALA A 56 -3.29 -2.63 -2.41
C ALA A 56 -1.91 -3.29 -2.38
N MET A 57 -1.33 -3.52 -1.20
CA MET A 57 -0.03 -4.18 -1.05
C MET A 57 -0.06 -5.71 -1.12
N ILE A 58 -1.22 -6.33 -0.91
CA ILE A 58 -1.36 -7.78 -0.82
C ILE A 58 -0.78 -8.50 -2.06
N PRO A 59 -1.01 -8.04 -3.30
CA PRO A 59 -0.41 -8.66 -4.49
C PRO A 59 1.12 -8.66 -4.48
N GLY A 60 1.74 -7.55 -4.07
CA GLY A 60 3.20 -7.47 -3.90
C GLY A 60 3.71 -8.45 -2.84
N GLN A 61 3.02 -8.54 -1.70
CA GLN A 61 3.36 -9.47 -0.62
C GLN A 61 3.29 -10.94 -1.04
N ILE A 62 2.25 -11.33 -1.78
CA ILE A 62 2.11 -12.69 -2.33
C ILE A 62 3.32 -13.02 -3.22
N LEU A 63 3.77 -12.07 -4.06
CA LEU A 63 4.95 -12.27 -4.91
C LEU A 63 6.24 -12.42 -4.09
N PHE A 64 6.38 -11.73 -2.96
CA PHE A 64 7.53 -11.93 -2.09
C PHE A 64 7.57 -13.33 -1.47
N THR A 65 6.43 -13.98 -1.22
CA THR A 65 6.41 -15.37 -0.71
C THR A 65 7.02 -16.38 -1.70
N LEU A 66 6.91 -16.12 -3.01
CA LEU A 66 7.49 -16.98 -4.05
C LEU A 66 9.02 -16.95 -4.04
N ASN A 67 9.62 -15.87 -3.55
CA ASN A 67 11.07 -15.74 -3.45
C ASN A 67 11.69 -16.62 -2.35
N ALA A 68 10.86 -17.28 -1.53
CA ALA A 68 11.28 -18.29 -0.57
C ALA A 68 11.44 -19.70 -1.17
N VAL A 69 10.96 -19.93 -2.40
CA VAL A 69 11.01 -21.24 -3.06
C VAL A 69 12.31 -21.37 -3.87
N ASP A 70 13.04 -22.48 -3.69
CA ASP A 70 14.36 -22.70 -4.30
C ASP A 70 14.37 -22.61 -5.83
N ILE A 71 13.27 -23.02 -6.47
CA ILE A 71 13.11 -22.97 -7.93
C ILE A 71 13.20 -21.52 -8.45
N VAL A 72 12.73 -20.55 -7.68
CA VAL A 72 12.82 -19.11 -8.02
C VAL A 72 14.22 -18.57 -7.75
N LEU A 73 14.93 -19.10 -6.75
CA LEU A 73 16.30 -18.72 -6.40
C LEU A 73 17.33 -19.21 -7.44
N ALA A 74 17.05 -20.30 -8.14
CA ALA A 74 17.89 -20.86 -9.21
C ALA A 74 17.61 -20.27 -10.61
N SER A 75 16.53 -19.49 -10.77
CA SER A 75 16.11 -18.95 -12.07
C SER A 75 16.94 -17.74 -12.51
N PRO A 76 17.27 -17.58 -13.81
CA PRO A 76 17.89 -16.36 -14.34
C PRO A 76 17.00 -15.12 -14.18
N ALA A 77 15.69 -15.29 -13.93
CA ALA A 77 14.74 -14.21 -13.68
C ALA A 77 14.69 -13.74 -12.21
N ARG A 78 15.47 -14.35 -11.30
CA ARG A 78 15.46 -14.07 -9.85
C ARG A 78 15.53 -12.58 -9.52
N LYS A 79 16.45 -11.83 -10.16
CA LYS A 79 16.61 -10.39 -9.90
C LYS A 79 15.32 -9.64 -10.20
N LYS A 80 14.66 -9.93 -11.33
CA LYS A 80 13.40 -9.28 -11.71
C LYS A 80 12.25 -9.65 -10.77
N LEU A 81 12.17 -10.92 -10.36
CA LEU A 81 11.14 -11.43 -9.45
C LEU A 81 11.27 -10.88 -8.02
N GLN A 82 12.47 -10.45 -7.62
CA GLN A 82 12.75 -9.86 -6.31
C GLN A 82 12.76 -8.32 -6.32
N THR A 83 12.66 -7.68 -7.48
CA THR A 83 12.81 -6.21 -7.59
C THR A 83 11.72 -5.57 -8.44
N SER A 84 11.81 -5.68 -9.77
CA SER A 84 10.92 -4.97 -10.69
C SER A 84 9.50 -5.50 -10.68
N VAL A 85 9.30 -6.81 -10.54
CA VAL A 85 7.96 -7.42 -10.64
C VAL A 85 7.10 -7.06 -9.42
N PRO A 86 7.56 -7.22 -8.17
CA PRO A 86 6.79 -6.77 -7.00
C PRO A 86 6.58 -5.26 -6.99
N ALA A 87 7.61 -4.46 -7.27
CA ALA A 87 7.51 -2.99 -7.25
C ALA A 87 6.52 -2.44 -8.29
N VAL A 88 6.51 -2.98 -9.52
CA VAL A 88 5.52 -2.59 -10.54
C VAL A 88 4.12 -3.01 -10.10
N MET A 89 3.97 -4.18 -9.49
CA MET A 89 2.68 -4.66 -9.00
C MET A 89 2.15 -3.78 -7.87
N SER A 90 2.96 -3.51 -6.84
CA SER A 90 2.63 -2.60 -5.72
C SER A 90 2.24 -1.21 -6.23
N LEU A 91 3.03 -0.63 -7.13
CA LEU A 91 2.73 0.70 -7.68
C LEU A 91 1.40 0.71 -8.44
N CYS A 92 1.15 -0.28 -9.30
CA CYS A 92 -0.09 -0.33 -10.08
C CYS A 92 -1.33 -0.54 -9.18
N THR A 93 -1.24 -1.39 -8.17
CA THR A 93 -2.36 -1.67 -7.28
C THR A 93 -2.61 -0.51 -6.33
N THR A 94 -1.57 0.14 -5.80
CA THR A 94 -1.71 1.34 -4.97
C THR A 94 -2.29 2.50 -5.77
N LEU A 95 -1.85 2.70 -7.02
CA LEU A 95 -2.42 3.75 -7.88
C LEU A 95 -3.89 3.48 -8.24
N ALA A 96 -4.28 2.22 -8.44
CA ALA A 96 -5.68 1.86 -8.65
C ALA A 96 -6.55 2.09 -7.39
N ALA A 97 -6.06 1.68 -6.22
CA ALA A 97 -6.74 1.93 -4.95
C ALA A 97 -6.87 3.43 -4.66
N TYR A 98 -5.82 4.20 -4.97
CA TYR A 98 -5.81 5.63 -4.81
C TYR A 98 -6.90 6.33 -5.64
N LEU A 99 -7.07 5.96 -6.91
CA LEU A 99 -8.14 6.52 -7.73
C LEU A 99 -9.52 6.29 -7.13
N ILE A 100 -9.73 5.15 -6.46
CA ILE A 100 -10.98 4.85 -5.75
C ILE A 100 -11.11 5.77 -4.52
N VAL A 101 -10.04 5.99 -3.74
CA VAL A 101 -10.06 6.92 -2.60
C VAL A 101 -10.36 8.35 -3.04
N VAL A 102 -9.73 8.83 -4.11
CA VAL A 102 -10.00 10.17 -4.69
C VAL A 102 -11.48 10.29 -5.09
N LEU A 103 -12.06 9.24 -5.69
CA LEU A 103 -13.48 9.22 -6.02
C LEU A 103 -14.36 9.27 -4.77
N LYS A 104 -14.04 8.49 -3.72
CA LYS A 104 -14.77 8.50 -2.45
C LYS A 104 -14.77 9.90 -1.82
N GLU A 105 -13.60 10.53 -1.72
CA GLU A 105 -13.46 11.89 -1.19
C GLU A 105 -14.20 12.92 -2.02
N ALA A 106 -14.17 12.79 -3.35
CA ALA A 106 -14.96 13.65 -4.23
C ALA A 106 -16.47 13.50 -3.97
N VAL A 107 -16.98 12.27 -3.76
CA VAL A 107 -18.39 12.06 -3.39
C VAL A 107 -18.72 12.67 -2.03
N ILE A 108 -17.85 12.53 -1.03
CA ILE A 108 -18.05 13.11 0.30
C ILE A 108 -18.18 14.63 0.20
N VAL A 109 -17.28 15.28 -0.53
CA VAL A 109 -17.27 16.75 -0.69
C VAL A 109 -18.47 17.25 -1.51
N LEU A 110 -18.97 16.47 -2.48
CA LEU A 110 -20.18 16.81 -3.21
C LEU A 110 -21.44 16.80 -2.33
N ILE A 111 -21.49 15.95 -1.30
CA ILE A 111 -22.61 15.86 -0.36
C ILE A 111 -22.43 16.82 0.82
N HIS A 112 -21.19 16.97 1.29
CA HIS A 112 -20.81 17.80 2.45
C HIS A 112 -19.72 18.79 2.02
N PRO A 113 -20.07 19.90 1.33
CA PRO A 113 -19.10 20.87 0.82
C PRO A 113 -18.29 21.55 1.92
N ASP A 114 -18.85 21.61 3.13
CA ASP A 114 -18.19 22.18 4.32
C ASP A 114 -16.93 21.38 4.75
N LYS A 115 -16.76 20.15 4.24
CA LYS A 115 -15.62 19.27 4.57
C LYS A 115 -14.49 19.30 3.54
N THR A 116 -14.54 20.20 2.55
CA THR A 116 -13.59 20.21 1.42
C THR A 116 -12.13 20.28 1.84
N ALA A 117 -11.77 21.21 2.73
CA ALA A 117 -10.40 21.34 3.23
C ALA A 117 -9.94 20.10 4.00
N GLN A 118 -10.83 19.54 4.84
CA GLN A 118 -10.54 18.35 5.62
C GLN A 118 -10.30 17.13 4.73
N SER A 119 -11.15 16.90 3.73
CA SER A 119 -11.00 15.83 2.74
C SER A 119 -9.73 15.97 1.91
N ALA A 120 -9.37 17.20 1.48
CA ALA A 120 -8.13 17.43 0.73
C ALA A 120 -6.88 17.11 1.56
N MET A 121 -6.86 17.51 2.85
CA MET A 121 -5.75 17.21 3.73
C MET A 121 -5.69 15.72 4.14
N HIS A 122 -6.85 15.08 4.32
CA HIS A 122 -6.94 13.65 4.56
C HIS A 122 -6.31 12.85 3.41
N LEU A 123 -6.63 13.24 2.17
CA LEU A 123 -6.10 12.63 0.96
C LEU A 123 -4.57 12.76 0.87
N VAL A 124 -4.01 13.96 1.13
CA VAL A 124 -2.54 14.12 1.18
C VAL A 124 -1.91 13.26 2.27
N PHE A 125 -2.53 13.19 3.44
CA PHE A 125 -2.02 12.41 4.56
C PHE A 125 -1.96 10.90 4.25
N LEU A 126 -3.04 10.36 3.68
CA LEU A 126 -3.09 8.96 3.22
C LEU A 126 -1.99 8.65 2.21
N GLU A 127 -1.66 9.59 1.33
CA GLU A 127 -0.65 9.37 0.29
C GLU A 127 0.78 9.47 0.79
N VAL A 128 1.05 10.36 1.76
CA VAL A 128 2.32 10.32 2.49
C VAL A 128 2.49 8.96 3.16
N LEU A 129 1.42 8.44 3.76
CA LEU A 129 1.43 7.14 4.42
C LEU A 129 1.66 6.00 3.42
N ALA A 130 0.94 5.98 2.30
CA ALA A 130 1.10 5.00 1.24
C ALA A 130 2.52 5.01 0.65
N ALA A 131 3.11 6.20 0.42
CA ALA A 131 4.48 6.33 -0.05
C ALA A 131 5.51 5.77 0.94
N VAL A 132 5.30 6.00 2.25
CA VAL A 132 6.13 5.43 3.32
C VAL A 132 5.99 3.90 3.32
N ILE A 133 4.79 3.35 3.21
CA ILE A 133 4.60 1.90 3.18
C ILE A 133 5.26 1.28 1.93
N LEU A 134 5.12 1.89 0.74
CA LEU A 134 5.81 1.46 -0.48
C LEU A 134 7.33 1.41 -0.29
N ALA A 135 7.90 2.47 0.29
CA ALA A 135 9.32 2.55 0.62
C ALA A 135 9.76 1.38 1.51
N PHE A 136 8.98 1.09 2.56
CA PHE A 136 9.26 -0.01 3.47
C PHE A 136 9.11 -1.38 2.82
N THR A 137 8.12 -1.60 1.95
CA THR A 137 7.95 -2.88 1.24
C THR A 137 9.20 -3.27 0.45
N GLY A 138 9.93 -2.30 -0.12
CA GLY A 138 11.20 -2.54 -0.80
C GLY A 138 12.36 -3.00 0.10
N VAL A 139 12.27 -2.77 1.42
CA VAL A 139 13.30 -3.14 2.41
C VAL A 139 12.88 -4.37 3.24
N LEU A 140 11.61 -4.46 3.63
CA LEU A 140 11.17 -5.26 4.77
C LEU A 140 10.76 -6.70 4.43
N TYR A 141 10.64 -7.09 3.17
CA TYR A 141 10.27 -8.46 2.79
C TYR A 141 11.28 -9.54 3.27
N LYS A 142 12.45 -9.13 3.78
CA LYS A 142 13.49 -10.03 4.32
C LYS A 142 13.51 -10.16 5.85
N SER A 143 12.72 -9.40 6.62
CA SER A 143 12.85 -9.32 8.08
C SER A 143 11.52 -9.09 8.83
N PHE A 144 11.00 -10.14 9.48
CA PHE A 144 9.79 -10.14 10.33
C PHE A 144 9.73 -9.04 11.42
N PRO A 145 10.83 -8.63 12.10
CA PRO A 145 10.78 -7.54 13.09
C PRO A 145 10.36 -6.20 12.51
N ALA A 146 10.55 -6.00 11.21
CA ALA A 146 10.28 -4.72 10.60
C ALA A 146 8.81 -4.48 10.26
N LEU A 147 8.01 -5.55 10.10
CA LEU A 147 6.54 -5.48 10.01
C LEU A 147 5.93 -4.98 11.32
N LEU A 148 6.50 -5.38 12.46
CA LEU A 148 6.13 -4.91 13.80
C LEU A 148 6.50 -3.43 14.00
N VAL A 149 7.72 -3.04 13.62
CA VAL A 149 8.15 -1.63 13.65
C VAL A 149 7.28 -0.78 12.74
N MET A 150 6.96 -1.26 11.53
CA MET A 150 6.03 -0.61 10.60
C MET A 150 4.66 -0.39 11.26
N TYR A 151 4.05 -1.42 11.84
CA TYR A 151 2.73 -1.31 12.50
C TYR A 151 2.72 -0.29 13.66
N PHE A 152 3.76 -0.31 14.52
CA PHE A 152 3.90 0.66 15.62
C PHE A 152 4.19 2.09 15.13
N SER A 153 5.03 2.25 14.11
CA SER A 153 5.34 3.55 13.51
C SER A 153 4.14 4.14 12.79
N LEU A 154 3.35 3.33 12.08
CA LEU A 154 2.13 3.77 11.41
C LEU A 154 1.01 4.16 12.39
N SER A 155 0.82 3.40 13.47
CA SER A 155 -0.16 3.72 14.52
C SER A 155 0.21 4.99 15.30
N GLY A 156 1.50 5.17 15.61
CA GLY A 156 2.02 6.40 16.22
C GLY A 156 1.95 7.61 15.28
N PHE A 157 2.26 7.43 14.00
CA PHE A 157 2.17 8.50 12.99
C PHE A 157 0.72 8.95 12.76
N ASN A 158 -0.22 8.01 12.64
CA ASN A 158 -1.65 8.30 12.56
C ASN A 158 -2.12 9.10 13.78
N SER A 159 -1.78 8.66 15.00
CA SER A 159 -2.24 9.34 16.21
C SER A 159 -1.62 10.72 16.42
N PHE A 160 -0.37 10.95 15.97
CA PHE A 160 0.39 12.18 16.26
C PHE A 160 0.20 13.28 15.20
N PHE A 161 0.07 12.92 13.92
CA PHE A 161 -0.01 13.89 12.82
C PHE A 161 -1.42 14.13 12.29
N MET A 162 -2.36 13.22 12.54
CA MET A 162 -3.70 13.30 11.94
C MET A 162 -4.54 14.48 12.48
N MET A 163 -4.51 14.72 13.79
CA MET A 163 -5.30 15.79 14.41
C MET A 163 -4.87 17.22 14.01
N PRO A 164 -3.55 17.55 13.92
CA PRO A 164 -3.11 18.85 13.44
C PRO A 164 -3.27 19.06 11.93
N ILE A 165 -3.02 18.03 11.12
CA ILE A 165 -3.05 18.14 9.65
C ILE A 165 -4.50 18.28 9.13
N LEU A 166 -5.45 17.53 9.69
CA LEU A 166 -6.87 17.67 9.34
C LEU A 166 -7.47 19.03 9.72
N ARG A 167 -6.82 19.78 10.62
CA ARG A 167 -7.23 21.13 11.04
C ARG A 167 -6.55 22.25 10.26
N SER A 168 -5.68 21.93 9.30
CA SER A 168 -4.94 22.94 8.56
C SER A 168 -5.58 23.22 7.20
N ASP A 169 -5.89 24.49 6.92
CA ASP A 169 -6.46 24.91 5.64
C ASP A 169 -5.38 25.14 4.56
N PHE A 170 -4.28 24.38 4.62
CA PHE A 170 -3.07 24.62 3.82
C PHE A 170 -3.33 24.59 2.30
N LEU A 171 -4.29 23.76 1.87
CA LEU A 171 -4.67 23.64 0.46
C LEU A 171 -5.84 24.57 0.05
N GLY A 172 -6.44 25.26 1.02
CA GLY A 172 -7.65 26.08 0.86
C GLY A 172 -8.94 25.27 0.99
N GLU A 173 -10.07 25.99 0.98
CA GLU A 173 -11.43 25.43 1.12
C GLU A 173 -12.14 25.22 -0.23
N ASP A 174 -11.58 25.73 -1.33
CA ASP A 174 -12.19 25.62 -2.65
C ASP A 174 -12.14 24.18 -3.19
N MET A 175 -13.05 23.83 -4.09
CA MET A 175 -13.03 22.56 -4.84
C MET A 175 -11.69 22.28 -5.55
N GLY A 176 -10.91 23.33 -5.85
CA GLY A 176 -9.56 23.20 -6.38
C GLY A 176 -8.55 22.56 -5.41
N ALA A 177 -8.81 22.57 -4.10
CA ALA A 177 -7.98 21.94 -3.08
C ALA A 177 -7.92 20.41 -3.26
N LEU A 178 -9.05 19.77 -3.59
CA LEU A 178 -9.10 18.34 -3.89
C LEU A 178 -8.26 17.97 -5.11
N VAL A 179 -8.31 18.78 -6.17
CA VAL A 179 -7.52 18.53 -7.38
C VAL A 179 -6.02 18.66 -7.09
N ARG A 180 -5.62 19.66 -6.30
CA ARG A 180 -4.23 19.82 -5.87
C ARG A 180 -3.78 18.66 -4.99
N ALA A 181 -4.59 18.25 -4.01
CA ALA A 181 -4.34 17.08 -3.18
C ALA A 181 -4.19 15.81 -4.04
N ALA A 182 -5.06 15.63 -5.03
CA ALA A 182 -5.02 14.51 -5.95
C ALA A 182 -3.70 14.48 -6.76
N LEU A 183 -3.26 15.64 -7.27
CA LEU A 183 -2.00 15.72 -8.01
C LEU A 183 -0.79 15.45 -7.12
N ILE A 184 -0.77 15.99 -5.91
CA ILE A 184 0.29 15.74 -4.92
C ILE A 184 0.36 14.25 -4.60
N GLY A 185 -0.78 13.60 -4.40
CA GLY A 185 -0.85 12.17 -4.12
C GLY A 185 -0.30 11.31 -5.25
N VAL A 186 -0.66 11.58 -6.52
CA VAL A 186 -0.05 10.88 -7.67
C VAL A 186 1.47 11.01 -7.65
N VAL A 187 2.01 12.21 -7.41
CA VAL A 187 3.46 12.44 -7.36
C VAL A 187 4.10 11.65 -6.22
N LEU A 188 3.46 11.60 -5.04
CA LEU A 188 3.93 10.84 -3.89
C LEU A 188 3.93 9.33 -4.14
N ILE A 189 2.90 8.77 -4.77
CA ILE A 189 2.86 7.34 -5.14
C ILE A 189 3.99 7.00 -6.09
N LEU A 190 4.19 7.81 -7.14
CA LEU A 190 5.24 7.59 -8.11
C LEU A 190 6.63 7.67 -7.45
N ALA A 191 6.85 8.64 -6.57
CA ALA A 191 8.08 8.75 -5.79
C ALA A 191 8.27 7.54 -4.86
N GLY A 192 7.22 7.12 -4.15
CA GLY A 192 7.21 5.98 -3.25
C GLY A 192 7.55 4.67 -3.96
N GLY A 193 6.95 4.40 -5.13
CA GLY A 193 7.25 3.19 -5.90
C GLY A 193 8.60 3.24 -6.62
N ALA A 194 9.09 4.42 -7.03
CA ALA A 194 10.46 4.58 -7.49
C ALA A 194 11.47 4.25 -6.38
N LEU A 195 11.18 4.69 -5.16
CA LEU A 195 11.97 4.42 -3.97
C LEU A 195 11.89 2.94 -3.55
N GLU A 196 10.71 2.31 -3.60
CA GLU A 196 10.52 0.86 -3.42
C GLU A 196 11.43 0.07 -4.39
N TYR A 197 11.42 0.44 -5.68
CA TYR A 197 12.26 -0.21 -6.68
C TYR A 197 13.76 -0.01 -6.40
N ALA A 198 14.18 1.21 -6.10
CA ALA A 198 15.57 1.53 -5.79
C ALA A 198 16.08 0.75 -4.57
N LEU A 199 15.28 0.71 -3.49
CA LEU A 199 15.60 -0.04 -2.28
C LEU A 199 15.60 -1.55 -2.53
N SER A 200 14.64 -2.07 -3.30
CA SER A 200 14.61 -3.48 -3.68
C SER A 200 15.86 -3.89 -4.46
N VAL A 201 16.34 -3.03 -5.37
CA VAL A 201 17.59 -3.26 -6.12
C VAL A 201 18.81 -3.20 -5.19
N LEU A 202 18.85 -2.25 -4.25
CA LEU A 202 19.93 -2.10 -3.28
C LEU A 202 20.03 -3.33 -2.37
N PHE A 203 18.90 -3.81 -1.85
CA PHE A 203 18.84 -4.89 -0.87
C PHE A 203 18.67 -6.29 -1.49
N TYR A 204 18.48 -6.41 -2.81
CA TYR A 204 18.32 -7.69 -3.52
C TYR A 204 19.44 -8.70 -3.18
N LYS A 205 20.69 -8.25 -3.06
CA LYS A 205 21.85 -9.11 -2.81
C LYS A 205 21.93 -9.68 -1.38
N LYS A 206 21.21 -9.12 -0.40
CA LYS A 206 21.23 -9.64 0.99
C LYS A 206 20.40 -10.93 1.09
N PRO A 207 20.83 -11.96 1.85
CA PRO A 207 20.01 -13.17 2.04
C PRO A 207 18.72 -12.85 2.84
N VAL A 208 17.64 -13.57 2.55
CA VAL A 208 16.39 -13.54 3.33
C VAL A 208 16.70 -14.10 4.72
N SER A 209 16.24 -13.44 5.80
CA SER A 209 16.49 -13.91 7.16
C SER A 209 15.80 -15.26 7.39
N LYS A 210 16.55 -16.29 7.78
CA LYS A 210 16.04 -17.66 8.03
C LYS A 210 14.94 -17.73 9.08
N LYS A 211 14.81 -16.72 9.95
CA LYS A 211 13.73 -16.62 10.96
C LYS A 211 12.34 -16.31 10.37
N VAL A 212 12.26 -15.97 9.08
CA VAL A 212 11.02 -15.56 8.37
C VAL A 212 10.32 -16.74 7.70
N LEU A 213 11.08 -17.79 7.34
CA LEU A 213 10.52 -19.05 6.88
C LEU A 213 10.11 -19.83 8.13
N GLY A 214 8.83 -19.79 8.49
CA GLY A 214 8.32 -20.62 9.59
C GLY A 214 8.75 -22.09 9.39
N GLU A 215 8.89 -22.83 10.50
CA GLU A 215 9.40 -24.22 10.58
C GLU A 215 8.84 -25.20 9.53
N ARG A 216 7.69 -24.89 8.90
CA ARG A 216 7.14 -25.69 7.80
C ARG A 216 7.93 -25.59 6.49
N LEU A 217 8.44 -24.42 6.12
CA LEU A 217 9.22 -24.30 4.87
C LEU A 217 10.66 -24.83 5.04
N SER A 218 11.19 -24.89 6.26
CA SER A 218 12.50 -25.51 6.51
C SER A 218 12.49 -27.04 6.42
N ARG A 219 11.31 -27.66 6.30
CA ARG A 219 11.16 -29.12 6.10
C ARG A 219 10.97 -29.51 4.63
N GLU A 220 10.67 -28.55 3.75
CA GLU A 220 10.54 -28.76 2.29
C GLU A 220 11.75 -28.25 1.48
N LEU A 221 12.74 -27.67 2.16
CA LEU A 221 14.11 -27.39 1.71
C LEU A 221 15.01 -28.60 2.00
#